data_AF-A0A2A7USB7-F1
#
_entry.id   AF-A0A2A7USB7-F1
#
_cell.length_a   1.000
_cell.length_b   1.000
_cell.length_c   1.000
_cell.angle_alpha   90.00
_cell.angle_beta   90.00
_cell.angle_gamma   90.00
#
_symmetry.space_group_name_H-M   'P 1'
#
loop_
_entity.id
_entity.type
_entity.pdbx_description
1 polymer ?
#
loop_
_entity_poly.entity_id
_entity_poly.type
_entity_poly.pdbx_seq_one_letter_code
_entity_poly.pdbx_strand_id
1 'polypeptide(L)'
;MRAHHRQQGVELVELALILPFLILLSMLVVEFGRALYEYNTVAKSVRDAVRYLSVQLPNTNCAQAQNLVVYGKTTAGTTPLARGLTTGSVTCSWQTAGTYPLINTVTVTVNSYRFQFMTASVFGLKLGDANDGLTLSNIAATMRTQT
;
A
#
# COMPACT_ATOMS: atom_id res chain seq x y z
N MET A 1 -12.67 -10.47 -65.59
CA MET A 1 -11.87 -11.07 -64.50
C MET A 1 -11.97 -10.14 -63.29
N ARG A 2 -12.60 -10.57 -62.19
CA ARG A 2 -12.76 -9.76 -60.97
C ARG A 2 -11.52 -9.96 -60.08
N ALA A 3 -10.74 -8.89 -59.90
CA ALA A 3 -9.56 -8.91 -59.04
C ALA A 3 -9.99 -9.01 -57.56
N HIS A 4 -9.59 -10.10 -56.91
CA HIS A 4 -9.82 -10.34 -55.49
C HIS A 4 -8.99 -9.31 -54.70
N HIS A 5 -9.66 -8.34 -54.08
CA HIS A 5 -9.00 -7.32 -53.27
C HIS A 5 -8.35 -7.98 -52.05
N ARG A 6 -7.08 -7.65 -51.85
CA ARG A 6 -6.17 -8.22 -50.87
C ARG A 6 -6.47 -7.63 -49.48
N GLN A 7 -7.47 -8.15 -48.79
CA GLN A 7 -7.90 -7.66 -47.46
C GLN A 7 -7.05 -8.17 -46.28
N GLN A 8 -6.07 -9.05 -46.54
CA GLN A 8 -5.31 -9.75 -45.50
C GLN A 8 -4.38 -8.88 -44.63
N GLY A 9 -4.27 -7.58 -44.89
CA GLY A 9 -3.47 -6.64 -44.08
C GLY A 9 -4.27 -5.59 -43.31
N VAL A 10 -5.57 -5.45 -43.58
CA VAL A 10 -6.39 -4.37 -42.99
C VAL A 10 -6.74 -4.69 -41.54
N GLU A 11 -7.02 -5.96 -41.23
CA GLU A 11 -7.36 -6.42 -39.87
C GLU A 11 -6.20 -6.20 -38.88
N LEU A 12 -4.95 -6.40 -39.32
CA LEU A 12 -3.75 -6.15 -38.52
C LEU A 12 -3.58 -4.66 -38.18
N VAL A 13 -3.95 -3.77 -39.12
CA VAL A 13 -3.88 -2.32 -38.91
C VAL A 13 -4.96 -1.86 -37.93
N GLU A 14 -6.17 -2.40 -38.03
CA GLU A 14 -7.25 -2.10 -37.08
C GLU A 14 -6.89 -2.53 -35.65
N LEU A 15 -6.33 -3.73 -35.50
CA LEU A 15 -5.82 -4.19 -34.20
C LEU A 15 -4.70 -3.28 -33.69
N ALA A 16 -3.75 -2.90 -34.56
CA ALA A 16 -2.63 -2.04 -34.17
C ALA A 16 -3.07 -0.66 -33.66
N LEU A 17 -4.20 -0.14 -34.15
CA LEU A 17 -4.77 1.13 -33.68
C LEU A 17 -5.45 1.00 -32.32
N ILE A 18 -6.08 -0.14 -32.01
CA ILE A 18 -6.79 -0.38 -30.74
C ILE A 18 -5.83 -0.87 -29.65
N LEU A 19 -4.76 -1.58 -30.02
CA LEU A 19 -3.75 -2.14 -29.12
C LEU A 19 -3.17 -1.15 -28.10
N PRO A 20 -2.76 0.09 -28.44
CA PRO A 20 -2.25 1.03 -27.44
C PRO A 20 -3.28 1.37 -26.36
N PHE A 21 -4.56 1.44 -26.72
CA PHE A 21 -5.64 1.69 -25.76
C PHE A 21 -5.85 0.49 -24.82
N LEU A 22 -5.82 -0.73 -25.35
CA LEU A 22 -5.91 -1.95 -24.53
C LEU A 22 -4.73 -2.10 -23.57
N ILE A 23 -3.50 -1.81 -24.04
CA ILE A 23 -2.30 -1.84 -23.19
C ILE A 23 -2.41 -0.80 -22.07
N LEU A 24 -2.83 0.42 -22.40
CA LEU A 24 -3.04 1.48 -21.42
C LEU A 24 -4.04 1.07 -20.34
N LEU A 25 -5.19 0.52 -20.75
CA LEU A 25 -6.20 0.06 -19.80
C LEU A 25 -5.68 -1.09 -18.93
N SER A 26 -4.96 -2.05 -19.52
CA SER A 26 -4.39 -3.18 -18.79
C SER A 26 -3.37 -2.72 -17.73
N MET A 27 -2.48 -1.78 -18.07
CA MET A 27 -1.51 -1.23 -17.13
C MET A 27 -2.18 -0.48 -15.98
N LEU A 28 -3.22 0.31 -16.28
CA LEU A 28 -3.99 1.00 -15.24
C LEU A 28 -4.59 0.00 -14.24
N VAL A 29 -5.24 -1.05 -14.73
CA VAL A 29 -5.86 -2.08 -13.89
C VAL A 29 -4.80 -2.83 -13.05
N VAL A 30 -3.67 -3.18 -13.65
CA VAL A 30 -2.57 -3.88 -12.94
C VAL A 30 -1.97 -3.00 -11.84
N GLU A 31 -1.64 -1.75 -12.14
CA GLU A 31 -1.06 -0.82 -11.17
C GLU A 31 -2.06 -0.49 -10.05
N PHE A 32 -3.34 -0.32 -10.36
CA PHE A 32 -4.39 -0.13 -9.35
C PHE A 32 -4.59 -1.37 -8.47
N GLY A 33 -4.59 -2.57 -9.06
CA GLY A 33 -4.68 -3.82 -8.32
C GLY A 33 -3.51 -3.99 -7.35
N ARG A 34 -2.29 -3.62 -7.77
CA ARG A 34 -1.11 -3.62 -6.90
C ARG A 34 -1.21 -2.61 -5.77
N ALA A 35 -1.69 -1.40 -6.05
CA ALA A 35 -1.90 -0.38 -5.02
C ALA A 35 -2.86 -0.88 -3.93
N LEU A 36 -3.97 -1.51 -4.32
CA LEU A 36 -4.92 -2.11 -3.38
C LEU A 36 -4.30 -3.27 -2.59
N TYR A 37 -3.50 -4.12 -3.22
CA TYR A 37 -2.82 -5.23 -2.56
C TYR A 37 -1.83 -4.73 -1.49
N GLU A 38 -1.01 -3.74 -1.83
CA GLU A 38 -0.05 -3.13 -0.90
C GLU A 38 -0.78 -2.43 0.26
N TYR A 39 -1.85 -1.67 -0.01
CA TYR A 39 -2.68 -1.05 1.02
C TYR A 39 -3.23 -2.06 2.03
N ASN A 40 -3.83 -3.15 1.54
CA ASN A 40 -4.38 -4.20 2.42
C ASN A 40 -3.29 -4.91 3.23
N THR A 41 -2.10 -5.11 2.63
CA THR A 41 -0.96 -5.71 3.32
C THR A 41 -0.49 -4.83 4.48
N VAL A 42 -0.35 -3.52 4.27
CA VAL A 42 0.01 -2.55 5.32
C VAL A 42 -1.09 -2.47 6.38
N ALA A 43 -2.36 -2.41 5.99
CA ALA A 43 -3.47 -2.38 6.95
C ALA A 43 -3.49 -3.63 7.85
N LYS A 44 -3.18 -4.80 7.29
CA LYS A 44 -3.05 -6.04 8.04
C LYS A 44 -1.86 -6.01 9.00
N SER A 45 -0.67 -5.57 8.55
CA SER A 45 0.51 -5.49 9.41
C SER A 45 0.34 -4.49 10.56
N VAL A 46 -0.36 -3.37 10.33
CA VAL A 46 -0.75 -2.42 11.38
C VAL A 46 -1.64 -3.06 12.43
N ARG A 47 -2.65 -3.84 12.01
CA ARG A 47 -3.52 -4.56 12.95
C ARG A 47 -2.73 -5.59 13.78
N ASP A 48 -1.80 -6.30 13.16
CA ASP A 48 -0.95 -7.26 13.86
C ASP A 48 0.01 -6.58 14.85
N ALA A 49 0.57 -5.42 14.49
CA ALA A 49 1.40 -4.61 15.37
C ALA A 49 0.63 -4.05 16.59
N VAL A 50 -0.60 -3.58 16.38
CA VAL A 50 -1.49 -3.14 17.47
C VAL A 50 -1.85 -4.30 18.39
N ARG A 51 -2.15 -5.47 17.83
CA ARG A 51 -2.40 -6.70 18.61
C ARG A 51 -1.17 -7.06 19.44
N TYR A 52 0.03 -6.97 18.87
CA TYR A 52 1.27 -7.18 19.60
C TYR A 52 1.42 -6.18 20.76
N LEU A 53 1.18 -4.89 20.55
CA LEU A 53 1.27 -3.89 21.62
C LEU A 53 0.16 -3.99 22.67
N SER A 54 -1.00 -4.55 22.35
CA SER A 54 -2.13 -4.66 23.28
C SER A 54 -1.86 -5.51 24.52
N VAL A 55 -0.90 -6.44 24.42
CA VAL A 55 -0.45 -7.32 25.51
C VAL A 55 0.84 -6.85 26.17
N GLN A 56 1.41 -5.74 25.71
CA GLN A 56 2.66 -5.18 26.21
C GLN A 56 2.39 -4.06 27.21
N LEU A 57 3.39 -3.78 28.04
CA LEU A 57 3.33 -2.63 28.95
C LEU A 57 3.22 -1.32 28.14
N PRO A 58 2.46 -0.32 28.63
CA PRO A 58 2.37 0.98 27.97
C PRO A 58 3.75 1.61 27.73
N ASN A 59 3.91 2.29 26.59
CA ASN A 59 5.16 2.92 26.16
C ASN A 59 6.36 1.98 25.95
N THR A 60 6.14 0.66 25.93
CA THR A 60 7.20 -0.31 25.64
C THR A 60 7.05 -0.89 24.24
N ASN A 61 8.16 -1.40 23.71
CA ASN A 61 8.22 -2.22 22.50
C ASN A 61 7.66 -1.60 21.19
N CYS A 62 7.56 -0.27 21.10
CA CYS A 62 7.15 0.39 19.85
C CYS A 62 8.13 0.12 18.69
N ALA A 63 9.44 0.04 18.95
CA ALA A 63 10.42 -0.29 17.90
C ALA A 63 10.12 -1.66 17.25
N GLN A 64 9.74 -2.66 18.04
CA GLN A 64 9.35 -3.99 17.55
C GLN A 64 8.01 -3.94 16.81
N ALA A 65 7.07 -3.10 17.25
CA ALA A 65 5.83 -2.85 16.51
C ALA A 65 6.07 -2.16 15.17
N GLN A 66 6.98 -1.17 15.11
CA GLN A 66 7.42 -0.55 13.86
C GLN A 66 8.04 -1.59 12.91
N ASN A 67 8.89 -2.48 13.44
CA ASN A 67 9.45 -3.58 12.65
C ASN A 67 8.36 -4.55 12.17
N LEU A 68 7.34 -4.83 12.98
CA LEU A 68 6.20 -5.67 12.58
C LEU A 68 5.42 -5.04 11.43
N VAL A 69 5.16 -3.73 11.49
CA VAL A 69 4.46 -3.01 10.41
C VAL A 69 5.29 -3.02 9.11
N VAL A 70 6.60 -2.80 9.20
CA VAL A 70 7.46 -2.65 8.02
C VAL A 70 7.91 -3.98 7.42
N TYR A 71 8.28 -4.94 8.25
CA TYR A 71 8.93 -6.20 7.84
C TYR A 71 8.09 -7.45 8.13
N GLY A 72 6.97 -7.33 8.84
CA GLY A 72 6.15 -8.48 9.24
C GLY A 72 6.75 -9.33 10.36
N LYS A 73 7.83 -8.85 11.00
CA LYS A 73 8.55 -9.53 12.10
C LYS A 73 9.00 -8.53 13.15
N THR A 74 9.25 -8.98 14.38
CA THR A 74 9.66 -8.12 15.50
C THR A 74 11.10 -7.62 15.39
N THR A 75 11.93 -8.24 14.54
CA THR A 75 13.32 -7.85 14.28
C THR A 75 13.44 -6.97 13.05
N ALA A 76 14.46 -6.12 13.02
CA ALA A 76 14.76 -5.33 11.82
C ALA A 76 15.01 -6.27 10.63
N GLY A 77 14.35 -6.00 9.51
CA GLY A 77 14.53 -6.71 8.25
C GLY A 77 15.28 -5.89 7.23
N THR A 78 15.57 -6.51 6.09
CA THR A 78 16.15 -5.85 4.91
C THR A 78 15.12 -5.62 3.81
N THR A 79 14.02 -6.35 3.80
CA THR A 79 12.96 -6.26 2.77
C THR A 79 11.64 -5.79 3.39
N PRO A 80 11.21 -4.54 3.14
CA PRO A 80 9.92 -4.06 3.60
C PRO A 80 8.76 -4.76 2.88
N LEU A 81 7.62 -4.91 3.55
CA LEU A 81 6.38 -5.51 3.02
C LEU A 81 5.80 -4.71 1.85
N ALA A 82 6.04 -3.40 1.84
CA ALA A 82 5.57 -2.50 0.80
C ALA A 82 6.68 -1.51 0.46
N ARG A 83 6.80 -1.15 -0.82
CA ARG A 83 7.87 -0.25 -1.28
C ARG A 83 7.64 1.15 -0.71
N GLY A 84 8.70 1.81 -0.24
CA GLY A 84 8.62 3.14 0.37
C GLY A 84 8.11 3.17 1.81
N LEU A 85 7.80 2.01 2.41
CA LEU A 85 7.43 1.91 3.82
C LEU A 85 8.69 1.94 4.70
N THR A 86 8.73 2.85 5.66
CA THR A 86 9.86 3.01 6.58
C THR A 86 9.40 3.01 8.04
N THR A 87 10.27 2.61 8.97
CA THR A 87 9.93 2.58 10.41
C THR A 87 9.61 3.97 10.96
N GLY A 88 10.20 5.03 10.39
CA GLY A 88 9.92 6.43 10.77
C GLY A 88 8.53 6.92 10.39
N SER A 89 7.85 6.25 9.45
CA SER A 89 6.45 6.57 9.10
C SER A 89 5.45 6.05 10.14
N VAL A 90 5.88 5.15 11.04
CA VAL A 90 5.01 4.45 11.97
C VAL A 90 5.10 5.09 13.36
N THR A 91 3.95 5.46 13.91
CA THR A 91 3.82 6.09 15.23
C THR A 91 2.96 5.23 16.14
N CYS A 92 3.41 5.04 17.39
CA CYS A 92 2.64 4.36 18.43
C CYS A 92 2.18 5.41 19.45
N SER A 93 0.90 5.37 19.83
CA SER A 93 0.37 6.20 20.92
C SER A 93 -0.46 5.36 21.87
N TRP A 94 -0.33 5.64 23.17
CA TRP A 94 -1.13 5.03 24.22
C TRP A 94 -2.04 6.11 24.80
N GLN A 95 -3.30 5.78 24.99
CA GLN A 95 -4.28 6.68 25.58
C GLN A 95 -4.97 5.94 26.72
N THR A 96 -4.98 6.57 27.90
CA THR A 96 -5.76 6.12 29.05
C THR A 96 -6.95 7.04 29.18
N ALA A 97 -8.16 6.48 29.08
CA ALA A 97 -9.41 7.21 29.16
C ALA A 97 -10.28 6.67 30.30
N GLY A 98 -10.90 7.59 31.05
CA GLY A 98 -11.97 7.30 32.01
C GLY A 98 -11.59 7.38 33.49
N THR A 99 -12.63 7.37 34.33
CA THR A 99 -12.58 7.12 35.77
C THR A 99 -13.07 5.69 35.99
N TYR A 100 -12.50 4.95 36.95
CA TYR A 100 -12.65 3.50 37.16
C TYR A 100 -13.95 2.86 36.59
N PRO A 101 -13.83 1.81 35.73
CA PRO A 101 -12.59 1.16 35.29
C PRO A 101 -11.83 1.97 34.22
N LEU A 102 -10.52 2.10 34.39
CA LEU A 102 -9.65 2.74 33.40
C LEU A 102 -9.64 1.91 32.10
N ILE A 103 -9.78 2.60 30.96
CA ILE A 103 -9.67 1.98 29.64
C ILE A 103 -8.35 2.44 29.01
N ASN A 104 -7.39 1.52 28.93
CA ASN A 104 -6.16 1.73 28.19
C ASN A 104 -6.35 1.30 26.74
N THR A 105 -5.93 2.15 25.80
CA THR A 105 -5.93 1.87 24.37
C THR A 105 -4.57 2.15 23.78
N VAL A 106 -4.20 1.37 22.77
CA VAL A 106 -3.01 1.58 21.96
C VAL A 106 -3.42 1.77 20.51
N THR A 107 -2.88 2.81 19.89
CA THR A 107 -3.10 3.13 18.48
C THR A 107 -1.77 3.12 17.76
N VAL A 108 -1.69 2.38 16.66
CA VAL A 108 -0.56 2.44 15.73
C VAL A 108 -1.04 3.08 14.44
N THR A 109 -0.32 4.09 13.99
CA THR A 109 -0.63 4.85 12.78
C THR A 109 0.58 4.88 11.85
N VAL A 110 0.35 4.53 10.59
CA VAL A 110 1.29 4.74 9.48
C VAL A 110 0.93 6.05 8.81
N ASN A 111 1.82 7.03 8.92
CA ASN A 111 1.66 8.34 8.35
C ASN A 111 2.32 8.42 6.98
N SER A 112 1.67 9.11 6.03
CA SER A 112 2.28 9.49 4.74
C SER A 112 2.85 8.32 3.91
N TYR A 113 2.20 7.15 3.93
CA TYR A 113 2.63 6.03 3.09
C TYR A 113 2.50 6.38 1.61
N ARG A 114 3.56 6.12 0.83
CA ARG A 114 3.66 6.50 -0.59
C ARG A 114 3.69 5.23 -1.44
N PHE A 115 2.63 4.99 -2.20
CA PHE A 115 2.63 3.94 -3.21
C PHE A 115 3.48 4.39 -4.40
N GLN A 116 4.39 3.53 -4.86
CA GLN A 116 5.26 3.81 -6.01
C GLN A 116 4.81 2.97 -7.20
N PHE A 117 4.45 3.63 -8.30
CA PHE A 117 4.11 2.94 -9.54
C PHE A 117 5.34 2.25 -10.13
N MET A 118 5.15 1.12 -10.80
CA MET A 118 6.26 0.46 -11.52
C MET A 118 6.64 1.22 -12.78
N THR A 119 5.62 1.83 -13.40
CA THR A 119 5.76 2.61 -14.63
C THR A 119 5.41 4.05 -14.31
N ALA A 120 6.41 4.95 -14.36
CA ALA A 120 6.19 6.38 -14.18
C ALA A 120 5.24 6.96 -15.25
N SER A 121 5.26 6.40 -16.46
CA SER A 121 4.41 6.82 -17.56
C SER A 121 4.01 5.67 -18.49
N VAL A 122 2.83 5.79 -19.11
CA VAL A 122 2.33 4.89 -20.15
C VAL A 122 1.92 5.76 -21.34
N PHE A 123 2.57 5.58 -22.49
CA PHE A 123 2.37 6.41 -23.69
C PHE A 123 2.45 7.95 -23.43
N GLY A 124 3.36 8.37 -22.55
CA GLY A 124 3.56 9.78 -22.20
C GLY A 124 2.61 10.34 -21.14
N LEU A 125 1.60 9.57 -20.72
CA LEU A 125 0.73 9.93 -19.59
C LEU A 125 1.42 9.53 -18.28
N LYS A 126 1.66 10.49 -17.39
CA LYS A 126 2.17 10.23 -16.04
C LYS A 126 1.06 9.69 -15.15
N LEU A 127 1.33 8.58 -14.46
CA LEU A 127 0.35 7.93 -13.59
C LEU A 127 0.47 8.36 -12.12
N GLY A 128 1.57 9.04 -11.75
CA GLY A 128 1.82 9.54 -10.40
C GLY A 128 2.08 11.04 -10.33
N ASP A 129 2.22 11.53 -9.09
CA ASP A 129 2.64 12.90 -8.77
C ASP A 129 4.10 13.17 -9.21
N ALA A 130 4.65 14.35 -8.95
CA ALA A 130 6.01 14.79 -9.30
C ALA A 130 7.16 13.84 -8.86
N ASN A 131 6.87 12.87 -7.97
CA ASN A 131 7.80 11.84 -7.50
C ASN A 131 7.32 10.41 -7.84
N ASP A 132 6.51 10.26 -8.90
CA ASP A 132 6.04 8.99 -9.47
C ASP A 132 5.27 8.08 -8.49
N GLY A 133 4.49 8.68 -7.58
CA GLY A 133 3.71 7.92 -6.58
C GLY A 133 2.43 8.59 -6.11
N LEU A 134 1.65 7.87 -5.31
CA LEU A 134 0.43 8.34 -4.64
C LEU A 134 0.62 8.33 -3.13
N THR A 135 0.29 9.44 -2.47
CA THR A 135 0.23 9.50 -1.00
C THR A 135 -1.11 8.93 -0.54
N LEU A 136 -1.05 7.87 0.26
CA LEU A 136 -2.22 7.26 0.85
C LEU A 136 -2.55 7.95 2.18
N SER A 137 -3.85 7.99 2.50
CA SER A 137 -4.32 8.47 3.81
C SER A 137 -3.70 7.63 4.93
N ASN A 138 -3.65 8.22 6.14
CA ASN A 138 -3.13 7.56 7.32
C ASN A 138 -3.86 6.23 7.57
N ILE A 139 -3.08 5.16 7.77
CA ILE A 139 -3.59 3.83 8.08
C ILE A 139 -3.38 3.62 9.57
N ALA A 140 -4.46 3.59 10.34
CA ALA A 140 -4.42 3.44 11.78
C ALA A 140 -5.27 2.27 12.26
N ALA A 141 -4.84 1.62 13.33
CA ALA A 141 -5.68 0.70 14.09
C ALA A 141 -5.50 0.94 15.59
N THR A 142 -6.58 0.72 16.34
CA THR A 142 -6.63 0.91 17.80
C THR A 142 -7.16 -0.36 18.46
N MET A 143 -6.54 -0.79 19.56
CA MET A 143 -7.05 -1.87 20.42
C MET A 143 -6.98 -1.48 21.89
N ARG A 144 -7.83 -2.14 22.69
CA ARG A 144 -7.76 -2.06 24.14
C ARG A 144 -6.55 -2.85 24.65
N THR A 145 -5.82 -2.30 25.61
CA THR A 145 -4.71 -2.99 26.27
C THR A 145 -5.17 -3.56 27.60
N GLN A 146 -4.50 -4.62 28.03
CA GLN A 146 -4.66 -5.11 29.40
C GLN A 146 -3.91 -4.17 30.35
N THR A 147 -4.52 -3.90 31.50
CA THR A 147 -3.98 -3.08 32.60
C THR A 147 -2.98 -3.88 33.40
#